data_AF-B0YCR9-F1
#
_entry.id   AF-B0YCR9-F1
#
_cell.length_a   1.000
_cell.length_b   1.000
_cell.length_c   1.000
_cell.angle_alpha   90.00
_cell.angle_beta   90.00
_cell.angle_gamma   90.00
#
_symmetry.space_group_name_H-M   'P 1'
#
loop_
_entity.id
_entity.type
_entity.pdbx_description
1 polymer ?
#
loop_
_entity_poly.entity_id
_entity_poly.type
_entity_poly.pdbx_seq_one_letter_code
_entity_poly.pdbx_strand_id
1 'polypeptide(L)'
;MQVEACGKVALHSIEEGALNDHDIEQLLYEAESRLQTCKVQPMSTSQDQAIGHSGKPFLNIPKLATDSSLQSYIAQRDDVALADTKRIIDTLQMNLSNKRLATVKIQQASVNSSTQKKKPTAGADWFHLPKTELTTELKRDLQLIRMRSVLDPKRHYKKESGKAQPPKYSQLGTIIEGPTEFFSGRIAKKDRKKTFVEDVLALERETKRFASKYREIQISKQSGKRSFYSNPSCEKKPSKKMRQISQILEDINPVKGLVQRSSYLLTCQFQATCGEASSGLSVPESCSCALLVASA
;
A
#
# COMPACT_ATOMS: atom_id res chain seq x y z
N MET A 1 38.85 -46.22 21.61
CA MET A 1 39.54 -44.92 21.58
C MET A 1 38.53 -43.87 21.15
N GLN A 2 38.56 -42.73 21.83
CA GLN A 2 37.49 -41.73 21.87
C GLN A 2 37.23 -41.08 20.51
N VAL A 3 35.93 -40.90 20.23
CA VAL A 3 35.35 -40.10 19.16
C VAL A 3 35.60 -38.63 19.47
N GLU A 4 36.12 -37.88 18.49
CA GLU A 4 36.04 -36.41 18.49
C GLU A 4 35.47 -35.99 17.13
N ALA A 5 34.26 -35.45 17.19
CA ALA A 5 33.49 -34.98 16.06
C ALA A 5 34.10 -33.66 15.55
N CYS A 6 34.33 -33.55 14.24
CA CYS A 6 34.68 -32.28 13.65
C CYS A 6 33.50 -31.31 13.76
N GLY A 7 33.71 -30.31 14.63
CA GLY A 7 33.00 -29.06 14.85
C GLY A 7 31.80 -28.71 13.99
N LYS A 8 30.68 -28.53 14.68
CA LYS A 8 29.43 -27.87 14.27
C LYS A 8 29.73 -26.46 13.72
N VAL A 9 29.56 -26.25 12.42
CA VAL A 9 29.62 -24.90 11.82
C VAL A 9 28.30 -24.20 12.13
N ALA A 10 28.38 -23.10 12.89
CA ALA A 10 27.25 -22.24 13.17
C ALA A 10 26.74 -21.61 11.86
N LEU A 11 25.46 -21.79 11.59
CA LEU A 11 24.74 -21.01 10.58
C LEU A 11 24.64 -19.57 11.10
N HIS A 12 25.50 -18.69 10.58
CA HIS A 12 25.23 -17.26 10.59
C HIS A 12 24.59 -16.91 9.25
N SER A 13 23.37 -16.38 9.31
CA SER A 13 22.57 -15.94 8.16
C SER A 13 23.39 -15.00 7.27
N ILE A 14 23.61 -15.39 6.02
CA ILE A 14 24.13 -14.50 5.00
C ILE A 14 22.92 -13.72 4.47
N GLU A 15 22.70 -12.53 5.04
CA GLU A 15 21.95 -11.47 4.36
C GLU A 15 22.75 -11.02 3.13
N GLU A 16 22.07 -10.82 2.01
CA GLU A 16 22.64 -10.26 0.80
C GLU A 16 23.07 -8.79 1.06
N GLY A 17 24.33 -8.61 1.44
CA GLY A 17 25.00 -7.33 1.60
C GLY A 17 26.50 -7.60 1.69
N ALA A 18 27.31 -6.80 0.97
CA ALA A 18 28.75 -7.01 0.78
C ALA A 18 29.45 -7.51 2.06
N LEU A 19 30.09 -8.68 1.97
CA LEU A 19 30.91 -9.24 3.07
C LEU A 19 31.95 -8.20 3.47
N ASN A 20 32.03 -7.90 4.76
CA ASN A 20 32.97 -6.91 5.28
C ASN A 20 34.40 -7.48 5.14
N ASP A 21 35.41 -6.65 4.92
CA ASP A 21 36.80 -7.11 4.71
C ASP A 21 37.32 -8.00 5.85
N HIS A 22 36.80 -7.77 7.06
CA HIS A 22 37.07 -8.59 8.25
C HIS A 22 36.56 -10.04 8.13
N ASP A 23 35.39 -10.24 7.53
CA ASP A 23 34.79 -11.57 7.35
C ASP A 23 35.60 -12.38 6.32
N ILE A 24 36.18 -11.68 5.33
CA ILE A 24 37.04 -12.28 4.30
C ILE A 24 38.37 -12.75 4.91
N GLU A 25 39.01 -11.92 5.76
CA GLU A 25 40.23 -12.30 6.48
C GLU A 25 40.01 -13.52 7.38
N GLN A 26 38.88 -13.56 8.09
CA GLN A 26 38.54 -14.68 8.97
C GLN A 26 38.39 -16.00 8.19
N LEU A 27 37.74 -15.96 7.02
CA LEU A 27 37.59 -17.12 6.15
C LEU A 27 38.93 -17.60 5.57
N LEU A 28 39.83 -16.68 5.22
CA LEU A 28 41.16 -17.01 4.74
C LEU A 28 42.01 -17.71 5.81
N TYR A 29 41.97 -17.23 7.05
CA TYR A 29 42.70 -17.83 8.17
C TYR A 29 42.19 -19.24 8.52
N GLU A 30 40.88 -19.46 8.45
CA GLU A 30 40.29 -20.79 8.65
C GLU A 30 40.73 -21.78 7.56
N ALA A 31 40.76 -21.33 6.30
CA ALA A 31 41.22 -22.14 5.18
C ALA A 31 42.70 -22.51 5.31
N GLU A 32 43.55 -21.57 5.73
CA GLU A 32 44.98 -21.82 5.96
C GLU A 32 45.18 -22.91 7.04
N SER A 33 44.43 -22.83 8.14
CA SER A 33 44.48 -23.80 9.23
C SER A 33 44.10 -25.22 8.77
N ARG A 34 43.13 -25.34 7.86
CA ARG A 34 42.74 -26.65 7.27
C ARG A 34 43.84 -27.23 6.37
N LEU A 35 44.53 -26.39 5.61
CA LEU A 35 45.62 -26.86 4.74
C LEU A 35 46.87 -27.23 5.55
N GLN A 36 47.15 -26.52 6.63
CA GLN A 36 48.25 -26.79 7.54
C GLN A 36 48.07 -28.12 8.29
N THR A 37 46.84 -28.44 8.72
CA THR A 37 46.53 -29.69 9.43
C THR A 37 46.57 -30.94 8.55
N CYS A 38 46.53 -30.79 7.22
CA CYS A 38 46.68 -31.90 6.26
C CYS A 38 48.14 -32.25 5.89
N LYS A 39 49.15 -31.74 6.62
CA LYS A 39 50.55 -32.12 6.41
C LYS A 39 50.81 -33.51 7.00
N VAL A 40 50.65 -34.53 6.16
CA VAL A 40 50.81 -35.96 6.43
C VAL A 40 52.15 -36.28 7.11
N GLN A 41 52.12 -36.89 8.30
CA GLN A 41 53.25 -37.60 8.89
C GLN A 41 53.34 -39.03 8.31
N PRO A 42 54.54 -39.55 7.97
CA PRO A 42 54.69 -40.97 7.65
C PRO A 42 54.88 -41.81 8.93
N MET A 43 53.95 -42.76 9.13
CA MET A 43 54.01 -43.84 10.12
C MET A 43 54.92 -45.00 9.67
N SER A 44 55.24 -45.84 10.64
CA SER A 44 56.35 -46.79 10.84
C SER A 44 56.38 -48.12 10.05
N THR A 45 57.58 -48.76 10.11
CA THR A 45 57.96 -50.21 10.00
C THR A 45 57.97 -50.85 8.58
N SER A 46 58.97 -51.65 8.13
CA SER A 46 60.03 -52.47 8.77
C SER A 46 61.18 -52.88 7.80
N GLN A 47 62.42 -52.98 8.33
CA GLN A 47 63.62 -53.79 7.97
C GLN A 47 64.20 -53.78 6.53
N ASP A 48 65.41 -53.19 6.33
CA ASP A 48 66.70 -53.91 6.27
C ASP A 48 67.93 -53.00 6.06
N GLN A 49 69.12 -53.52 6.40
CA GLN A 49 70.41 -52.86 6.68
C GLN A 49 71.17 -52.30 5.46
N ALA A 50 71.87 -51.15 5.63
CA ALA A 50 73.29 -50.94 5.26
C ALA A 50 73.75 -49.47 5.53
N ILE A 51 75.07 -49.32 5.68
CA ILE A 51 75.81 -48.24 6.36
C ILE A 51 76.13 -47.01 5.47
N GLY A 52 75.87 -45.80 6.00
CA GLY A 52 76.74 -44.60 6.01
C GLY A 52 77.00 -43.75 4.73
N HIS A 53 76.34 -42.59 4.60
CA HIS A 53 76.97 -41.24 4.53
C HIS A 53 75.92 -40.11 4.38
N SER A 54 76.31 -38.92 4.83
CA SER A 54 75.51 -37.74 5.15
C SER A 54 74.79 -37.04 3.98
N GLY A 55 73.48 -36.77 4.17
CA GLY A 55 72.89 -35.44 4.00
C GLY A 55 72.34 -35.02 2.64
N LYS A 56 71.17 -35.55 2.22
CA LYS A 56 70.08 -34.85 1.47
C LYS A 56 68.74 -35.61 1.69
N PRO A 57 67.59 -34.97 2.00
CA PRO A 57 66.32 -35.68 2.06
C PRO A 57 65.85 -35.97 0.63
N PHE A 58 66.02 -37.21 0.18
CA PHE A 58 65.40 -37.67 -1.05
C PHE A 58 63.90 -37.87 -0.81
N LEU A 59 63.09 -37.18 -1.61
CA LEU A 59 61.64 -37.34 -1.63
C LEU A 59 61.32 -38.81 -1.93
N ASN A 60 60.65 -39.49 -1.01
CA ASN A 60 60.25 -40.88 -1.17
C ASN A 60 59.05 -40.93 -2.11
N ILE A 61 59.31 -40.99 -3.41
CA ILE A 61 58.28 -41.09 -4.44
C ILE A 61 57.84 -42.56 -4.47
N PRO A 62 56.55 -42.88 -4.22
CA PRO A 62 56.06 -44.24 -4.39
C PRO A 62 56.28 -44.66 -5.85
N LYS A 63 57.06 -45.73 -6.06
CA LYS A 63 57.23 -46.33 -7.39
C LYS A 63 55.89 -46.94 -7.82
N LEU A 64 55.22 -46.25 -8.74
CA LEU A 64 54.06 -46.77 -9.44
C LEU A 64 54.54 -47.95 -10.31
N ALA A 65 53.95 -49.11 -10.09
CA ALA A 65 54.21 -50.31 -10.87
C ALA A 65 53.70 -50.07 -12.32
N THR A 66 54.60 -50.15 -13.31
CA THR A 66 54.34 -49.78 -14.72
C THR A 66 53.63 -50.87 -15.52
N ASP A 67 53.18 -51.93 -14.86
CA ASP A 67 52.69 -53.19 -15.44
C ASP A 67 51.17 -53.27 -15.57
N SER A 68 50.44 -52.23 -15.15
CA SER A 68 49.03 -52.06 -15.53
C SER A 68 48.92 -51.00 -16.62
N SER A 69 48.61 -51.45 -17.85
CA SER A 69 48.25 -50.60 -18.98
C SER A 69 47.07 -49.71 -18.58
N LEU A 70 47.35 -48.48 -18.15
CA LEU A 70 46.34 -47.47 -17.84
C LEU A 70 45.58 -47.12 -19.12
N GLN A 71 44.36 -47.65 -19.26
CA GLN A 71 43.48 -47.27 -20.36
C GLN A 71 43.20 -45.77 -20.29
N SER A 72 43.43 -45.06 -21.38
CA SER A 72 43.09 -43.64 -21.51
C SER A 72 41.57 -43.48 -21.33
N TYR A 73 41.16 -42.67 -20.35
CA TYR A 73 39.74 -42.36 -20.12
C TYR A 73 39.17 -41.36 -21.14
N ILE A 74 40.02 -40.86 -22.04
CA ILE A 74 39.70 -39.92 -23.11
C ILE A 74 39.76 -40.71 -24.42
N ALA A 75 38.65 -40.75 -25.16
CA ALA A 75 38.56 -41.36 -26.48
C ALA A 75 38.30 -40.27 -27.53
N GLN A 76 39.07 -40.24 -28.61
CA GLN A 76 38.87 -39.31 -29.72
C GLN A 76 37.91 -39.95 -30.72
N ARG A 77 36.76 -39.31 -30.96
CA ARG A 77 35.83 -39.65 -32.05
C ARG A 77 35.50 -38.37 -32.79
N ASP A 78 35.56 -38.42 -34.12
CA ASP A 78 35.13 -37.34 -35.01
C ASP A 78 35.74 -35.97 -34.63
N ASP A 79 37.07 -35.94 -34.47
CA ASP A 79 37.88 -34.76 -34.11
C ASP A 79 37.60 -34.13 -32.73
N VAL A 80 36.74 -34.73 -31.91
CA VAL A 80 36.44 -34.27 -30.55
C VAL A 80 36.91 -35.30 -29.51
N ALA A 81 37.64 -34.82 -28.50
CA ALA A 81 38.04 -35.64 -27.35
C ALA A 81 36.85 -35.82 -26.40
N LEU A 82 36.25 -37.02 -26.38
CA LEU A 82 35.14 -37.36 -25.49
C LEU A 82 35.67 -38.15 -24.28
N ALA A 83 35.46 -37.60 -23.09
CA ALA A 83 35.86 -38.24 -21.84
C ALA A 83 34.76 -39.20 -21.34
N ASP A 84 35.14 -40.42 -20.95
CA ASP A 84 34.21 -41.43 -20.41
C ASP A 84 33.74 -41.04 -19.00
N THR A 85 32.66 -40.27 -18.93
CA THR A 85 32.10 -39.69 -17.69
C THR A 85 31.83 -40.71 -16.59
N LYS A 86 31.50 -41.95 -16.95
CA LYS A 86 31.25 -43.06 -16.01
C LYS A 86 32.49 -43.50 -15.22
N ARG A 87 33.70 -43.24 -15.75
CA ARG A 87 34.98 -43.55 -15.07
C ARG A 87 35.51 -42.36 -14.26
N ILE A 88 35.09 -41.14 -14.62
CA ILE A 88 35.56 -39.88 -14.02
C ILE A 88 34.79 -39.55 -12.75
N ILE A 89 33.50 -39.86 -12.73
CA ILE A 89 32.61 -39.49 -11.63
C ILE A 89 32.23 -40.75 -10.86
N ASP A 90 32.55 -40.79 -9.57
CA ASP A 90 32.05 -41.84 -8.68
C ASP A 90 30.51 -41.73 -8.59
N THR A 91 29.84 -42.77 -9.07
CA THR A 91 28.37 -42.84 -9.13
C THR A 91 27.71 -42.63 -7.78
N LEU A 92 28.36 -43.00 -6.67
CA LEU A 92 27.83 -42.78 -5.32
C LEU A 92 27.84 -41.30 -4.95
N GLN A 93 28.93 -40.59 -5.24
CA GLN A 93 29.07 -39.16 -4.97
C GLN A 93 28.10 -38.32 -5.81
N MET A 94 27.88 -38.73 -7.06
CA MET A 94 26.91 -38.10 -7.95
C MET A 94 25.48 -38.28 -7.43
N ASN A 95 25.11 -39.48 -6.99
CA ASN A 95 23.78 -39.74 -6.42
C ASN A 95 23.55 -38.98 -5.10
N LEU A 96 24.55 -38.90 -4.21
CA LEU A 96 24.47 -38.12 -2.98
C LEU A 96 24.28 -36.62 -3.26
N SER A 97 25.01 -36.08 -4.22
CA SER A 97 24.88 -34.67 -4.64
C SER A 97 23.51 -34.40 -5.27
N ASN A 98 23.03 -35.28 -6.15
CA ASN A 98 21.71 -35.16 -6.79
C ASN A 98 20.57 -35.26 -5.78
N LYS A 99 20.69 -36.14 -4.78
CA LYS A 99 19.71 -36.29 -3.69
C LYS A 99 19.67 -35.04 -2.81
N ARG A 100 20.82 -34.42 -2.54
CA ARG A 100 20.91 -33.14 -1.81
C ARG A 100 20.26 -32.02 -2.61
N LEU A 101 20.53 -31.91 -3.92
CA LEU A 101 19.91 -30.94 -4.82
C LEU A 101 18.39 -31.13 -4.92
N ALA A 102 17.89 -32.37 -5.00
CA ALA A 102 16.46 -32.66 -5.01
C ALA A 102 15.80 -32.25 -3.68
N THR A 103 16.44 -32.56 -2.54
CA THR A 103 15.94 -32.17 -1.22
C THR A 103 15.85 -30.66 -1.07
N VAL A 104 16.86 -29.91 -1.53
CA VAL A 104 16.87 -28.45 -1.50
C VAL A 104 15.74 -27.87 -2.38
N LYS A 105 15.52 -28.42 -3.59
CA LYS A 105 14.42 -28.00 -4.47
C LYS A 105 13.04 -28.27 -3.86
N ILE A 106 12.86 -29.41 -3.20
CA ILE A 106 11.59 -29.78 -2.53
C ILE A 106 11.32 -28.87 -1.33
N GLN A 107 12.35 -28.52 -0.55
CA GLN A 107 12.21 -27.59 0.58
C GLN A 107 11.87 -26.17 0.09
N GLN A 108 12.49 -25.69 -0.99
CA GLN A 108 12.17 -24.40 -1.61
C GLN A 108 10.74 -24.36 -2.21
N ALA A 109 10.26 -25.47 -2.78
CA ALA A 109 8.90 -25.57 -3.29
C ALA A 109 7.85 -25.65 -2.17
N SER A 110 8.16 -26.32 -1.06
CA SER A 110 7.25 -26.50 0.09
C SER A 110 6.96 -25.19 0.83
N VAL A 111 7.94 -24.30 0.98
CA VAL A 111 7.78 -22.96 1.59
C VAL A 111 6.80 -22.06 0.81
N ASN A 112 6.43 -22.45 -0.41
CA ASN A 112 5.47 -21.73 -1.25
C ASN A 112 4.02 -22.22 -1.15
N SER A 113 3.72 -23.24 -0.35
CA SER A 113 2.48 -24.02 -0.51
C SER A 113 1.32 -23.75 0.46
N SER A 114 1.47 -23.07 1.60
CA SER A 114 0.44 -23.20 2.66
C SER A 114 -0.05 -21.93 3.37
N THR A 115 0.17 -20.76 2.79
CA THR A 115 -0.66 -19.60 3.11
C THR A 115 -1.34 -19.18 1.83
N GLN A 116 -2.57 -18.67 1.93
CA GLN A 116 -3.26 -17.95 0.86
C GLN A 116 -2.46 -16.69 0.51
N LYS A 117 -1.24 -16.86 -0.03
CA LYS A 117 -0.33 -15.80 -0.46
C LYS A 117 -1.07 -15.15 -1.60
N LYS A 118 -1.69 -14.01 -1.29
CA LYS A 118 -2.41 -13.19 -2.26
C LYS A 118 -1.54 -13.12 -3.50
N LYS A 119 -2.00 -13.69 -4.61
CA LYS A 119 -1.25 -13.74 -5.87
C LYS A 119 -0.63 -12.35 -6.09
N PRO A 120 0.69 -12.24 -6.28
CA PRO A 120 1.36 -10.93 -6.41
C PRO A 120 0.82 -10.15 -7.61
N THR A 121 0.20 -10.88 -8.55
CA THR A 121 -0.18 -10.42 -9.85
C THR A 121 -1.56 -10.96 -10.21
N ALA A 122 -2.34 -10.20 -10.98
CA ALA A 122 -3.69 -10.55 -11.39
C ALA A 122 -3.76 -11.81 -12.28
N GLY A 123 -2.70 -12.11 -13.02
CA GLY A 123 -2.57 -13.26 -13.92
C GLY A 123 -1.97 -12.86 -15.28
N ALA A 124 -1.71 -13.84 -16.15
CA ALA A 124 -1.23 -13.59 -17.51
C ALA A 124 -2.35 -12.98 -18.39
N ASP A 125 -3.60 -13.40 -18.18
CA ASP A 125 -4.78 -12.89 -18.88
C ASP A 125 -4.97 -11.37 -18.72
N TRP A 126 -4.40 -10.81 -17.64
CA TRP A 126 -4.44 -9.38 -17.35
C TRP A 126 -3.03 -8.79 -17.25
N PHE A 127 -2.19 -9.12 -18.25
CA PHE A 127 -0.85 -8.57 -18.51
C PHE A 127 0.01 -8.41 -17.27
N HIS A 128 -0.08 -9.37 -16.35
CA HIS A 128 0.64 -9.34 -15.11
C HIS A 128 0.46 -8.05 -14.28
N LEU A 129 -0.78 -7.52 -14.20
CA LEU A 129 -1.07 -6.35 -13.36
C LEU A 129 -0.71 -6.61 -11.89
N PRO A 130 0.15 -5.77 -11.28
CA PRO A 130 0.59 -5.94 -9.92
C PRO A 130 -0.53 -5.67 -8.92
N LYS A 131 -0.37 -6.25 -7.75
CA LYS A 131 -1.25 -6.04 -6.62
C LYS A 131 -1.13 -4.62 -6.08
N THR A 132 -2.26 -4.05 -5.69
CA THR A 132 -2.33 -2.71 -5.13
C THR A 132 -1.61 -2.64 -3.79
N GLU A 133 -0.70 -1.68 -3.68
CA GLU A 133 -0.08 -1.27 -2.42
C GLU A 133 -0.87 -0.09 -1.84
N LEU A 134 -1.45 -0.28 -0.66
CA LEU A 134 -2.38 0.69 -0.07
C LEU A 134 -1.58 1.78 0.66
N THR A 135 -0.93 2.66 -0.11
CA THR A 135 -0.32 3.87 0.44
C THR A 135 -1.39 4.86 0.90
N THR A 136 -1.04 5.77 1.80
CA THR A 136 -2.03 6.74 2.31
C THR A 136 -2.53 7.69 1.22
N GLU A 137 -1.65 8.06 0.27
CA GLU A 137 -1.97 8.88 -0.90
C GLU A 137 -2.95 8.17 -1.82
N LEU A 138 -2.61 6.95 -2.23
CA LEU A 138 -3.46 6.15 -3.10
C LEU A 138 -4.82 5.88 -2.45
N LYS A 139 -4.87 5.66 -1.13
CA LYS A 139 -6.14 5.49 -0.42
C LYS A 139 -7.04 6.72 -0.54
N ARG A 140 -6.48 7.93 -0.43
CA ARG A 140 -7.25 9.17 -0.61
C ARG A 140 -7.74 9.32 -2.04
N ASP A 141 -6.87 9.03 -3.01
CA ASP A 141 -7.21 9.08 -4.44
C ASP A 141 -8.32 8.08 -4.81
N LEU A 142 -8.25 6.85 -4.31
CA LEU A 142 -9.30 5.84 -4.51
C LEU A 142 -10.63 6.24 -3.87
N GLN A 143 -10.58 6.85 -2.68
CA GLN A 143 -11.78 7.40 -2.04
C GLN A 143 -12.37 8.55 -2.88
N LEU A 144 -11.52 9.40 -3.44
CA LEU A 144 -11.91 10.51 -4.29
C LEU A 144 -12.61 10.02 -5.57
N ILE A 145 -12.04 9.01 -6.24
CA ILE A 145 -12.63 8.38 -7.44
C ILE A 145 -14.02 7.81 -7.12
N ARG A 146 -14.17 7.15 -5.96
CA ARG A 146 -15.49 6.65 -5.52
C ARG A 146 -16.50 7.78 -5.32
N MET A 147 -16.05 8.92 -4.79
CA MET A 147 -16.88 10.11 -4.54
C MET A 147 -16.94 11.07 -5.75
N ARG A 148 -16.55 10.64 -6.96
CA ARG A 148 -16.49 11.51 -8.15
C ARG A 148 -17.80 12.22 -8.48
N SER A 149 -18.95 11.65 -8.11
CA SER A 149 -20.26 12.27 -8.31
C SER A 149 -20.49 13.53 -7.48
N VAL A 150 -19.73 13.73 -6.40
CA VAL A 150 -19.86 14.89 -5.52
C VAL A 150 -18.98 16.06 -5.99
N LEU A 151 -17.90 15.75 -6.72
CA LEU A 151 -16.89 16.74 -7.13
C LEU A 151 -17.48 17.78 -8.09
N ASP A 152 -18.06 17.31 -9.19
CA ASP A 152 -18.70 18.17 -10.19
C ASP A 152 -20.22 18.05 -10.08
N PRO A 153 -20.95 19.15 -9.79
CA PRO A 153 -22.41 19.11 -9.69
C PRO A 153 -23.10 18.90 -11.05
N LYS A 154 -22.41 19.13 -12.16
CA LYS A 154 -22.97 18.99 -13.52
C LYS A 154 -22.77 17.59 -14.08
N ARG A 155 -21.77 16.85 -13.62
CA ARG A 155 -21.44 15.50 -14.12
C ARG A 155 -22.02 14.43 -13.21
N HIS A 156 -23.03 13.73 -13.72
CA HIS A 156 -23.63 12.59 -13.05
C HIS A 156 -23.01 11.30 -13.58
N TYR A 157 -22.36 10.54 -12.70
CA TYR A 157 -21.75 9.25 -13.04
C TYR A 157 -22.61 8.07 -12.61
N LYS A 158 -22.41 6.93 -13.26
CA LYS A 158 -23.00 5.66 -12.81
C LYS A 158 -22.50 5.31 -11.42
N LYS A 159 -23.42 4.98 -10.52
CA LYS A 159 -23.14 4.60 -9.13
C LYS A 159 -22.48 3.21 -9.09
N GLU A 160 -21.37 3.09 -8.38
CA GLU A 160 -20.80 1.79 -8.03
C GLU A 160 -21.59 1.18 -6.87
N SER A 161 -22.21 0.02 -7.11
CA SER A 161 -22.96 -0.75 -6.11
C SER A 161 -22.05 -1.58 -5.17
N GLY A 162 -20.76 -1.64 -5.46
CA GLY A 162 -19.79 -2.43 -4.72
C GLY A 162 -19.49 -1.90 -3.31
N LYS A 163 -19.07 -2.83 -2.44
CA LYS A 163 -18.53 -2.51 -1.09
C LYS A 163 -17.42 -1.48 -1.23
N ALA A 164 -17.27 -0.62 -0.21
CA ALA A 164 -16.27 0.47 -0.15
C ALA A 164 -14.82 0.02 -0.02
N GLN A 165 -14.47 -1.07 -0.70
CA GLN A 165 -13.14 -1.65 -0.66
C GLN A 165 -12.35 -1.21 -1.89
N PRO A 166 -11.07 -0.86 -1.72
CA PRO A 166 -10.19 -0.57 -2.82
C PRO A 166 -10.02 -1.83 -3.70
N PRO A 167 -9.74 -1.67 -5.01
CA PRO A 167 -9.45 -2.78 -5.89
C PRO A 167 -8.22 -3.56 -5.38
N LYS A 168 -8.19 -4.87 -5.66
CA LYS A 168 -7.09 -5.76 -5.23
C LYS A 168 -5.83 -5.56 -6.07
N TYR A 169 -5.98 -5.23 -7.35
CA TYR A 169 -4.90 -4.98 -8.30
C TYR A 169 -5.19 -3.63 -8.96
N SER A 170 -4.20 -2.75 -9.01
CA SER A 170 -4.33 -1.42 -9.59
C SER A 170 -2.95 -0.83 -9.86
N GLN A 171 -2.86 0.01 -10.88
CA GLN A 171 -1.70 0.83 -11.15
C GLN A 171 -2.14 2.28 -11.32
N LEU A 172 -1.26 3.20 -10.96
CA LEU A 172 -1.39 4.60 -11.28
C LEU A 172 -0.58 4.89 -12.53
N GLY A 173 -1.16 5.62 -13.47
CA GLY A 173 -0.51 6.04 -14.70
C GLY A 173 -0.84 7.49 -15.01
N THR A 174 0.00 8.11 -15.81
CA THR A 174 -0.20 9.47 -16.32
C THR A 174 -0.58 9.39 -17.79
N ILE A 175 -1.53 10.22 -18.21
CA ILE A 175 -1.94 10.30 -19.61
C ILE A 175 -0.81 10.97 -20.40
N ILE A 176 -0.33 10.30 -21.45
CA ILE A 176 0.60 10.89 -22.41
C ILE A 176 -0.24 11.53 -23.50
N GLU A 177 -0.12 12.85 -23.63
CA GLU A 177 -0.86 13.65 -24.59
C GLU A 177 -0.47 13.28 -26.03
N GLY A 178 -1.46 13.25 -26.93
CA GLY A 178 -1.23 12.95 -28.34
C GLY A 178 -0.48 14.09 -29.07
N PRO A 179 0.21 13.78 -30.18
CA PRO A 179 0.93 14.80 -30.93
C PRO A 179 0.02 15.84 -31.60
N THR A 180 -1.24 15.49 -31.90
CA THR A 180 -2.18 16.35 -32.66
C THR A 180 -2.86 17.42 -31.80
N GLU A 181 -3.04 17.17 -30.50
CA GLU A 181 -3.76 18.09 -29.62
C GLU A 181 -2.74 18.97 -28.89
N PHE A 182 -2.59 20.23 -29.33
CA PHE A 182 -1.66 21.19 -28.71
C PHE A 182 -2.32 22.15 -27.73
N PHE A 183 -3.52 22.65 -28.05
CA PHE A 183 -4.13 23.77 -27.31
C PHE A 183 -5.21 23.35 -26.32
N SER A 184 -5.99 22.31 -26.62
CA SER A 184 -7.11 21.88 -25.78
C SER A 184 -6.75 20.75 -24.81
N GLY A 185 -6.03 19.74 -25.31
CA GLY A 185 -5.73 18.52 -24.55
C GLY A 185 -4.48 18.61 -23.66
N ARG A 186 -3.64 19.64 -23.84
CA ARG A 186 -2.36 19.74 -23.12
C ARG A 186 -2.45 20.53 -21.83
N ILE A 187 -1.96 19.94 -20.76
CA ILE A 187 -1.86 20.58 -19.46
C ILE A 187 -0.47 21.21 -19.33
N ALA A 188 -0.42 22.50 -19.00
CA ALA A 188 0.84 23.19 -18.77
C ALA A 188 1.61 22.56 -17.60
N LYS A 189 2.95 22.59 -17.65
CA LYS A 189 3.81 21.97 -16.62
C LYS A 189 3.48 22.42 -15.19
N LYS A 190 2.97 23.64 -15.02
CA LYS A 190 2.58 24.21 -13.72
C LYS A 190 1.33 23.54 -13.12
N ASP A 191 0.41 23.16 -13.99
CA ASP A 191 -0.89 22.60 -13.60
C ASP A 191 -0.83 21.09 -13.46
N ARG A 192 0.18 20.43 -14.07
CA ARG A 192 0.46 19.01 -13.87
C ARG A 192 0.77 18.71 -12.40
N LYS A 193 -0.17 18.03 -11.71
CA LYS A 193 -0.01 17.56 -10.32
C LYS A 193 0.34 16.08 -10.27
N LYS A 194 0.81 15.62 -9.11
CA LYS A 194 1.22 14.22 -8.93
C LYS A 194 0.04 13.32 -8.55
N THR A 195 -0.89 13.85 -7.76
CA THR A 195 -2.06 13.10 -7.24
C THR A 195 -3.38 13.75 -7.66
N PHE A 196 -4.47 12.97 -7.64
CA PHE A 196 -5.80 13.49 -7.98
C PHE A 196 -6.32 14.45 -6.91
N VAL A 197 -6.00 14.18 -5.63
CA VAL A 197 -6.37 15.07 -4.53
C VAL A 197 -5.72 16.44 -4.68
N GLU A 198 -4.45 16.52 -5.07
CA GLU A 198 -3.77 17.80 -5.31
C GLU A 198 -4.43 18.63 -6.40
N ASP A 199 -4.87 17.97 -7.48
CA ASP A 199 -5.56 18.61 -8.59
C ASP A 199 -6.93 19.19 -8.15
N VAL A 200 -7.71 18.39 -7.41
CA VAL A 200 -8.99 18.85 -6.84
C VAL A 200 -8.78 20.00 -5.84
N LEU A 201 -7.70 19.97 -5.04
CA LEU A 201 -7.38 21.07 -4.13
C LEU A 201 -6.96 22.34 -4.86
N ALA A 202 -6.27 22.23 -6.00
CA ALA A 202 -5.94 23.39 -6.84
C ALA A 202 -7.23 24.03 -7.39
N LEU A 203 -8.12 23.22 -7.95
CA LEU A 203 -9.42 23.67 -8.46
C LEU A 203 -10.30 24.31 -7.37
N GLU A 204 -10.26 23.79 -6.13
CA GLU A 204 -11.03 24.35 -5.02
C GLU A 204 -10.48 25.71 -4.55
N ARG A 205 -9.17 25.98 -4.68
CA ARG A 205 -8.64 27.32 -4.37
C ARG A 205 -9.21 28.39 -5.29
N GLU A 206 -9.51 28.01 -6.53
CA GLU A 206 -10.13 28.87 -7.53
C GLU A 206 -11.64 28.97 -7.33
N THR A 207 -12.31 27.82 -7.16
CA THR A 207 -13.79 27.76 -7.17
C THR A 207 -14.41 28.03 -5.79
N LYS A 208 -13.75 27.68 -4.69
CA LYS A 208 -14.22 27.80 -3.28
C LYS A 208 -15.61 27.20 -3.02
N ARG A 209 -16.02 26.25 -3.84
CA ARG A 209 -17.39 25.70 -3.84
C ARG A 209 -17.55 24.71 -2.70
N PHE A 210 -16.57 23.85 -2.46
CA PHE A 210 -16.64 22.85 -1.40
C PHE A 210 -16.68 23.54 -0.03
N ALA A 211 -15.88 24.59 0.18
CA ALA A 211 -15.92 25.37 1.41
C ALA A 211 -17.31 25.98 1.66
N SER A 212 -17.91 26.57 0.64
CA SER A 212 -19.24 27.19 0.73
C SER A 212 -20.33 26.16 0.99
N LYS A 213 -20.34 25.05 0.24
CA LYS A 213 -21.33 23.97 0.43
C LYS A 213 -21.14 23.25 1.77
N TYR A 214 -19.91 23.08 2.21
CA TYR A 214 -19.61 22.52 3.52
C TYR A 214 -20.21 23.39 4.63
N ARG A 215 -20.02 24.71 4.59
CA ARG A 215 -20.61 25.64 5.58
C ARG A 215 -22.13 25.59 5.57
N GLU A 216 -22.76 25.59 4.40
CA GLU A 216 -24.22 25.43 4.28
C GLU A 216 -24.71 24.14 4.94
N ILE A 217 -24.03 23.01 4.68
CA ILE A 217 -24.33 21.73 5.31
C ILE A 217 -24.09 21.79 6.82
N GLN A 218 -23.03 22.44 7.29
CA GLN A 218 -22.78 22.59 8.72
C GLN A 218 -23.87 23.41 9.40
N ILE A 219 -24.30 24.53 8.80
CA ILE A 219 -25.38 25.37 9.32
C ILE A 219 -26.68 24.55 9.40
N SER A 220 -27.04 23.85 8.32
CA SER A 220 -28.20 22.96 8.26
C SER A 220 -28.12 21.81 9.27
N LYS A 221 -26.93 21.26 9.53
CA LYS A 221 -26.73 20.22 10.54
C LYS A 221 -26.70 20.78 11.97
N GLN A 222 -26.40 22.06 12.14
CA GLN A 222 -26.29 22.70 13.46
C GLN A 222 -27.62 23.29 13.93
N SER A 223 -28.53 23.63 13.02
CA SER A 223 -29.90 23.99 13.38
C SER A 223 -30.56 22.88 14.20
N GLY A 224 -31.21 23.25 15.31
CA GLY A 224 -31.87 22.31 16.22
C GLY A 224 -30.94 21.50 17.14
N LYS A 225 -29.62 21.76 17.15
CA LYS A 225 -28.70 21.16 18.14
C LYS A 225 -28.54 22.02 19.38
N ARG A 226 -27.81 21.50 20.38
CA ARG A 226 -27.51 22.19 21.65
C ARG A 226 -27.07 23.65 21.49
N SER A 227 -26.29 23.99 20.45
CA SER A 227 -25.86 25.38 20.24
C SER A 227 -27.01 26.34 19.91
N PHE A 228 -28.08 25.83 19.29
CA PHE A 228 -29.29 26.59 19.00
C PHE A 228 -30.02 26.94 20.31
N TYR A 229 -30.17 25.97 21.21
CA TYR A 229 -30.81 26.16 22.51
C TYR A 229 -29.93 26.87 23.56
N SER A 230 -28.60 26.75 23.46
CA SER A 230 -27.67 27.42 24.37
C SER A 230 -27.44 28.89 24.02
N ASN A 231 -27.87 29.35 22.84
CA ASN A 231 -27.82 30.75 22.47
C ASN A 231 -29.07 31.44 23.04
N PRO A 232 -28.94 32.24 24.12
CA PRO A 232 -30.08 32.83 24.81
C PRO A 232 -30.83 33.87 23.96
N SER A 233 -30.33 34.22 22.77
CA SER A 233 -30.98 35.13 21.81
C SER A 233 -32.36 34.64 21.36
N CYS A 234 -32.62 33.33 21.37
CA CYS A 234 -33.95 32.79 21.06
C CYS A 234 -34.92 32.85 22.27
N GLU A 235 -34.40 33.13 23.47
CA GLU A 235 -35.13 33.05 24.75
C GLU A 235 -34.95 34.30 25.63
N LYS A 236 -34.55 35.45 25.06
CA LYS A 236 -34.49 36.69 25.86
C LYS A 236 -35.90 37.20 26.13
N LYS A 237 -36.40 36.97 27.34
CA LYS A 237 -37.49 37.77 27.94
C LYS A 237 -37.08 39.26 27.90
N PRO A 238 -38.00 40.20 27.61
CA PRO A 238 -37.67 41.62 27.52
C PRO A 238 -36.99 42.10 28.81
N SER A 239 -35.93 42.91 28.64
CA SER A 239 -35.12 43.45 29.75
C SER A 239 -36.01 44.23 30.72
N LYS A 240 -35.65 44.28 32.01
CA LYS A 240 -36.44 45.01 33.04
C LYS A 240 -36.72 46.47 32.63
N LYS A 241 -35.75 47.12 31.96
CA LYS A 241 -35.87 48.48 31.44
C LYS A 241 -36.97 48.62 30.38
N MET A 242 -37.20 47.59 29.56
CA MET A 242 -38.24 47.57 28.54
C MET A 242 -39.63 47.25 29.13
N ARG A 243 -39.70 46.43 30.19
CA ARG A 243 -40.96 46.23 30.95
C ARG A 243 -41.39 47.49 31.68
N GLN A 244 -40.43 48.24 32.23
CA GLN A 244 -40.71 49.48 32.94
C GLN A 244 -41.19 50.57 31.99
N ILE A 245 -40.66 50.64 30.76
CA ILE A 245 -41.16 51.53 29.71
C ILE A 245 -42.57 51.13 29.25
N SER A 246 -42.86 49.82 29.06
CA SER A 246 -44.22 49.34 28.74
C SER A 246 -45.22 49.65 29.87
N GLN A 247 -44.84 49.44 31.13
CA GLN A 247 -45.66 49.77 32.29
C GLN A 247 -45.96 51.28 32.36
N ILE A 248 -44.96 52.12 32.12
CA ILE A 248 -45.13 53.59 32.07
C ILE A 248 -46.04 54.01 30.90
N LEU A 249 -45.96 53.34 29.75
CA LEU A 249 -46.84 53.60 28.59
C LEU A 249 -48.29 53.13 28.80
N GLU A 250 -48.52 52.11 29.63
CA GLU A 250 -49.86 51.70 30.08
C GLU A 250 -50.44 52.67 31.11
N ASP A 251 -49.62 53.22 32.00
CA ASP A 251 -50.05 54.16 33.05
C ASP A 251 -50.37 55.58 32.51
N ILE A 252 -49.85 55.96 31.34
CA ILE A 252 -50.09 57.27 30.70
C ILE A 252 -51.43 57.34 29.93
N ASN A 253 -52.12 56.21 29.68
CA ASN A 253 -53.43 56.18 29.00
C ASN A 253 -54.57 55.72 29.93
N PRO A 254 -55.09 56.59 30.82
CA PRO A 254 -56.12 56.22 31.80
C PRO A 254 -57.55 56.33 31.25
N VAL A 255 -57.83 55.90 30.01
CA VAL A 255 -59.21 55.86 29.51
C VAL A 255 -59.48 54.57 28.73
N LYS A 256 -59.64 53.47 29.46
CA LYS A 256 -60.42 52.32 28.99
C LYS A 256 -61.43 51.92 30.05
N GLY A 257 -62.55 52.61 30.02
CA GLY A 257 -63.75 52.24 30.75
C GLY A 257 -64.96 52.98 30.19
N LEU A 258 -65.56 52.47 29.11
CA LEU A 258 -66.96 52.05 29.06
C LEU A 258 -67.40 51.70 27.62
N VAL A 259 -67.91 50.47 27.49
CA VAL A 259 -69.15 50.11 26.78
C VAL A 259 -69.14 49.80 25.26
N GLN A 260 -69.57 48.54 25.05
CA GLN A 260 -70.35 47.92 23.97
C GLN A 260 -69.72 47.56 22.61
N ARG A 261 -69.64 46.23 22.43
CA ARG A 261 -70.20 45.47 21.31
C ARG A 261 -70.41 46.27 20.02
N SER A 262 -69.58 46.02 19.03
CA SER A 262 -70.05 45.50 17.74
C SER A 262 -68.86 44.98 16.95
N SER A 263 -69.10 43.85 16.25
CA SER A 263 -68.51 43.40 14.99
C SER A 263 -67.23 44.13 14.51
N TYR A 264 -66.13 43.48 14.18
CA TYR A 264 -66.04 42.46 13.14
C TYR A 264 -64.79 41.59 13.38
N LEU A 265 -64.93 40.32 13.02
CA LEU A 265 -63.85 39.37 12.83
C LEU A 265 -62.77 39.97 11.91
N LEU A 266 -61.53 40.02 12.39
CA LEU A 266 -60.36 39.86 11.52
C LEU A 266 -59.27 39.12 12.27
N THR A 267 -59.51 37.82 12.47
CA THR A 267 -58.45 36.85 12.72
C THR A 267 -57.54 36.80 11.50
N CYS A 268 -56.44 37.56 11.53
CA CYS A 268 -55.32 37.29 10.64
C CYS A 268 -54.58 36.08 11.21
N GLN A 269 -55.03 34.88 10.82
CA GLN A 269 -54.24 33.67 10.94
C GLN A 269 -52.95 33.87 10.14
N PHE A 270 -51.83 34.09 10.83
CA PHE A 270 -50.52 33.81 10.27
C PHE A 270 -50.14 32.41 10.76
N GLN A 271 -50.68 31.40 10.06
CA GLN A 271 -50.28 30.01 10.21
C GLN A 271 -48.84 29.87 9.68
N ALA A 272 -47.88 29.74 10.59
CA ALA A 272 -46.59 29.19 10.25
C ALA A 272 -46.76 27.68 10.03
N THR A 273 -47.03 27.26 8.80
CA THR A 273 -46.92 25.85 8.41
C THR A 273 -45.45 25.51 8.23
N CYS A 274 -44.87 24.86 9.25
CA CYS A 274 -43.67 24.05 9.07
C CYS A 274 -44.04 22.83 8.23
N GLY A 275 -43.71 22.86 6.95
CA GLY A 275 -43.84 21.72 6.05
C GLY A 275 -42.82 20.64 6.39
N GLU A 276 -43.30 19.58 7.00
CA GLU A 276 -42.65 18.28 7.06
C GLU A 276 -42.81 17.63 5.68
N ALA A 277 -41.70 17.34 4.99
CA ALA A 277 -41.75 16.63 3.71
C ALA A 277 -40.66 15.55 3.68
N SER A 278 -41.04 14.36 4.16
CA SER A 278 -40.41 13.11 3.78
C SER A 278 -41.01 12.61 2.46
N SER A 279 -40.11 12.21 1.56
CA SER A 279 -40.29 11.22 0.48
C SER A 279 -41.38 11.40 -0.59
N GLY A 280 -40.93 11.50 -1.86
CA GLY A 280 -41.57 10.77 -2.97
C GLY A 280 -42.09 11.62 -4.13
N LEU A 281 -41.39 11.52 -5.26
CA LEU A 281 -41.80 11.64 -6.67
C LEU A 281 -42.79 12.72 -7.15
N SER A 282 -42.38 13.30 -8.29
CA SER A 282 -43.16 13.91 -9.39
C SER A 282 -43.23 15.46 -9.47
N VAL A 283 -42.73 15.94 -10.62
CA VAL A 283 -42.87 17.25 -11.28
C VAL A 283 -44.32 17.32 -11.81
N PRO A 284 -45.04 18.46 -12.02
CA PRO A 284 -44.51 19.68 -12.62
C PRO A 284 -45.16 21.05 -12.25
N GLU A 285 -44.61 22.07 -12.91
CA GLU A 285 -45.25 23.30 -13.43
C GLU A 285 -45.45 24.55 -12.55
N SER A 286 -44.86 25.62 -13.10
CA SER A 286 -44.99 27.06 -12.89
C SER A 286 -46.22 27.57 -12.14
N CYS A 287 -46.00 28.45 -11.16
CA CYS A 287 -47.03 29.38 -10.71
C CYS A 287 -46.47 30.79 -10.52
N SER A 288 -47.12 31.71 -11.24
CA SER A 288 -46.77 33.12 -11.44
C SER A 288 -47.21 33.96 -10.22
N CYS A 289 -46.41 34.97 -9.87
CA CYS A 289 -46.75 35.94 -8.82
C CYS A 289 -47.69 37.02 -9.38
N ALA A 290 -48.92 37.10 -8.85
CA ALA A 290 -49.80 38.23 -9.08
C ALA A 290 -49.81 39.14 -7.83
N LEU A 291 -49.31 40.36 -8.00
CA LEU A 291 -49.52 41.47 -7.08
C LEU A 291 -50.98 41.92 -7.16
N LEU A 292 -51.62 42.12 -6.00
CA LEU A 292 -52.87 42.88 -5.90
C LEU A 292 -52.65 44.00 -4.89
N VAL A 293 -52.55 45.22 -5.43
CA VAL A 293 -52.58 46.49 -4.71
C VAL A 293 -54.04 46.79 -4.40
N ALA A 294 -54.37 47.10 -3.15
CA ALA A 294 -55.64 47.71 -2.78
C ALA A 294 -55.37 49.10 -2.19
N SER A 295 -55.85 50.11 -2.90
CA SER A 295 -55.95 51.51 -2.46
C SER A 295 -57.19 51.72 -1.62
N ALA A 296 -57.04 52.62 -0.63
CA ALA A 296 -58.02 53.44 0.10
C ALA A 296 -59.35 52.81 0.55
#